data_AF-A0A2G9HGU4-F1
#
_entry.id   AF-A0A2G9HGU4-F1
#
_cell.length_a   1.000
_cell.length_b   1.000
_cell.length_c   1.000
_cell.angle_alpha   90.00
_cell.angle_beta   90.00
_cell.angle_gamma   90.00
#
_symmetry.space_group_name_H-M   'P 1'
#
loop_
_entity.id
_entity.type
_entity.pdbx_description
1 polymer ?
#
loop_
_entity_poly.entity_id
_entity_poly.type
_entity_poly.pdbx_seq_one_letter_code
_entity_poly.pdbx_strand_id
1 'polypeptide(L)'
;MQLKEYIDDTEDLINIKLGNVQNHLIQFELLLTAATFVATIFAVVTAVFGMNFEDTIFDKPSTFNWVLIITGIFCAMLYMAFLIYFRHKKVFPL
;
A
#
# COMPACT_ATOMS: atom_id res chain seq x y z
N MET A 1 -40.24 3.80 -29.00
CA MET A 1 -39.29 4.76 -28.39
C MET A 1 -38.97 4.38 -26.95
N GLN A 2 -39.96 4.08 -26.10
CA GLN A 2 -39.72 3.79 -24.67
C GLN A 2 -38.86 2.54 -24.35
N LEU A 3 -38.91 1.49 -25.19
CA LEU A 3 -38.05 0.30 -24.97
C LEU A 3 -36.56 0.60 -25.22
N LYS A 4 -36.28 1.51 -26.16
CA LYS A 4 -34.91 1.93 -26.45
C LYS A 4 -34.36 2.77 -25.30
N GLU A 5 -35.17 3.67 -24.75
CA GLU A 5 -34.85 4.51 -23.59
C GLU A 5 -34.57 3.66 -22.34
N TYR A 6 -35.38 2.63 -22.06
CA TYR A 6 -35.11 1.70 -20.95
C TYR A 6 -33.79 0.92 -21.10
N ILE A 7 -33.44 0.54 -22.33
CA ILE A 7 -32.17 -0.14 -22.64
C ILE A 7 -30.99 0.83 -22.45
N ASP A 8 -31.13 2.07 -22.92
CA ASP A 8 -30.13 3.15 -22.76
C ASP A 8 -29.89 3.46 -21.27
N ASP A 9 -30.97 3.64 -20.49
CA ASP A 9 -30.92 3.85 -19.04
C ASP A 9 -30.21 2.71 -18.31
N THR A 10 -30.42 1.47 -18.78
CA THR A 10 -29.77 0.28 -18.22
C THR A 10 -28.29 0.23 -18.58
N GLU A 11 -27.92 0.58 -19.82
CA GLU A 11 -26.53 0.64 -20.28
C GLU A 11 -25.73 1.69 -19.50
N ASP A 12 -26.30 2.88 -19.29
CA ASP A 12 -25.70 3.94 -18.48
C ASP A 12 -25.50 3.50 -17.02
N LEU A 13 -26.49 2.81 -16.43
CA LEU A 13 -26.34 2.25 -15.08
C LEU A 13 -25.20 1.24 -14.98
N ILE A 14 -25.06 0.37 -15.99
CA ILE A 14 -23.97 -0.62 -16.05
C ILE A 14 -22.63 0.10 -16.19
N ASN A 15 -22.52 1.10 -17.07
CA ASN A 15 -21.30 1.87 -17.29
C ASN A 15 -20.85 2.61 -16.02
N ILE A 16 -21.78 3.23 -15.29
CA ILE A 16 -21.49 3.89 -14.00
C ILE A 16 -20.98 2.87 -12.98
N LYS A 17 -21.64 1.70 -12.84
CA LYS A 17 -21.21 0.66 -11.91
C LYS A 17 -19.84 0.10 -12.26
N LEU A 18 -19.58 -0.16 -13.53
CA LEU A 18 -18.30 -0.69 -13.99
C LEU A 18 -17.17 0.31 -13.71
N GLY A 19 -17.39 1.59 -14.01
CA GLY A 19 -16.44 2.66 -13.70
C GLY A 19 -16.14 2.75 -12.20
N ASN A 20 -17.16 2.63 -11.34
CA ASN A 20 -16.97 2.64 -9.90
C ASN A 20 -16.16 1.42 -9.40
N VAL A 21 -16.46 0.23 -9.92
CA VAL A 21 -15.72 -1.00 -9.56
C VAL A 21 -14.26 -0.89 -10.00
N GLN A 22 -13.98 -0.43 -11.22
CA GLN A 22 -12.61 -0.22 -11.69
C GLN A 22 -11.85 0.78 -10.81
N ASN A 23 -12.50 1.88 -10.42
CA ASN A 23 -11.90 2.87 -9.55
C ASN A 23 -11.56 2.32 -8.15
N HIS A 24 -12.44 1.49 -7.57
CA HIS A 24 -12.14 0.79 -6.32
C HIS A 24 -10.96 -0.19 -6.47
N LEU A 25 -10.90 -0.94 -7.57
CA LEU A 25 -9.79 -1.87 -7.81
C LEU A 25 -8.44 -1.12 -7.89
N ILE A 26 -8.37 0.00 -8.60
CA ILE A 26 -7.17 0.85 -8.68
C ILE A 26 -6.76 1.35 -7.29
N GLN A 27 -7.72 1.71 -6.44
CA GLN A 27 -7.42 2.12 -5.05
C GLN A 27 -6.83 0.98 -4.23
N PHE A 28 -7.41 -0.22 -4.32
CA PHE A 28 -6.88 -1.39 -3.63
C PHE A 28 -5.48 -1.75 -4.12
N GLU A 29 -5.25 -1.70 -5.42
CA GLU A 29 -3.93 -1.95 -6.03
C GLU A 29 -2.90 -0.96 -5.49
N LEU A 30 -3.20 0.35 -5.49
CA LEU A 30 -2.31 1.39 -4.96
C LEU A 30 -1.98 1.18 -3.47
N LEU A 31 -2.97 0.84 -2.65
CA LEU A 31 -2.74 0.54 -1.22
C LEU A 31 -1.85 -0.69 -1.05
N LEU A 32 -2.12 -1.75 -1.81
CA LEU A 32 -1.35 -2.99 -1.76
C LEU A 32 0.09 -2.76 -2.22
N THR A 33 0.31 -2.04 -3.32
CA THR A 33 1.65 -1.68 -3.81
C THR A 33 2.42 -0.85 -2.78
N ALA A 34 1.77 0.12 -2.11
CA ALA A 34 2.39 0.90 -1.06
C ALA A 34 2.78 0.04 0.16
N ALA A 35 1.91 -0.90 0.56
CA ALA A 35 2.21 -1.85 1.63
C ALA A 35 3.39 -2.77 1.25
N THR A 36 3.41 -3.29 0.02
CA THR A 36 4.52 -4.11 -0.49
C THR A 36 5.82 -3.32 -0.51
N PHE A 37 5.81 -2.06 -0.98
CA PHE A 37 6.99 -1.21 -1.00
C PHE A 37 7.61 -1.05 0.40
N VAL A 38 6.78 -0.75 1.40
CA VAL A 38 7.24 -0.63 2.80
C VAL A 38 7.75 -1.96 3.33
N ALA A 39 7.05 -3.06 3.05
CA ALA A 39 7.49 -4.41 3.44
C ALA A 39 8.83 -4.78 2.79
N THR A 40 9.08 -4.40 1.54
CA THR A 40 10.35 -4.63 0.85
C THR A 40 11.49 -3.86 1.52
N ILE A 41 11.27 -2.60 1.95
CA ILE A 41 12.28 -1.84 2.71
C ILE A 41 12.64 -2.58 4.00
N PHE A 42 11.63 -2.99 4.78
CA PHE A 42 11.84 -3.74 6.02
C PHE A 42 12.55 -5.07 5.79
N ALA A 43 12.17 -5.79 4.73
CA ALA A 43 12.78 -7.07 4.35
C ALA A 43 14.25 -6.90 3.95
N VAL A 44 14.61 -5.86 3.20
CA VAL A 44 16.01 -5.58 2.81
C VAL A 44 16.85 -5.30 4.06
N VAL A 45 16.36 -4.49 4.99
CA VAL A 45 17.07 -4.24 6.26
C VAL A 45 17.23 -5.54 7.04
N THR A 46 16.15 -6.31 7.20
CA THR A 46 16.21 -7.59 7.92
C THR A 46 17.16 -8.59 7.24
N ALA A 47 17.21 -8.61 5.91
CA ALA A 47 18.11 -9.48 5.15
C ALA A 47 19.58 -9.06 5.33
N VAL A 48 19.90 -7.76 5.22
CA VAL A 48 21.26 -7.24 5.41
C VAL A 48 21.79 -7.59 6.80
N PHE A 49 20.96 -7.37 7.83
CA PHE A 49 21.34 -7.60 9.21
C PHE A 49 21.19 -9.06 9.68
N GLY A 50 20.44 -9.88 8.95
CA GLY A 50 20.25 -11.32 9.23
C GLY A 50 21.23 -12.22 8.49
N MET A 51 22.06 -11.68 7.61
CA MET A 51 23.18 -12.40 7.02
C MET A 51 24.29 -12.59 8.07
N ASN A 52 24.98 -13.73 8.01
CA ASN A 52 26.11 -14.06 8.91
C ASN A 52 27.34 -13.22 8.58
N PHE A 53 27.26 -11.89 8.78
CA PHE A 53 28.41 -11.01 8.68
C PHE A 53 29.23 -11.09 9.97
N GLU A 54 30.48 -11.49 9.84
CA GLU A 54 31.52 -11.39 10.87
C GLU A 54 31.96 -9.92 10.97
N ASP A 55 31.08 -9.07 11.52
CA ASP A 55 31.36 -7.66 11.74
C ASP A 55 31.18 -7.32 13.22
N THR A 56 32.10 -6.56 13.79
CA THR A 56 32.14 -6.15 15.21
C THR A 56 30.89 -5.40 15.71
N ILE A 57 30.03 -4.98 14.78
CA ILE A 57 28.74 -4.30 15.04
C ILE A 57 27.66 -5.32 15.48
N PHE A 58 27.84 -6.60 15.11
CA PHE A 58 26.93 -7.72 15.40
C PHE A 58 27.27 -8.48 16.69
N ASP A 59 28.36 -8.15 17.38
CA ASP A 59 28.78 -8.78 18.64
C ASP A 59 27.73 -8.65 19.77
N LYS A 60 26.79 -7.71 19.63
CA LYS A 60 25.68 -7.53 20.55
C LYS A 60 24.36 -7.89 19.86
N PRO A 61 23.70 -9.00 20.24
CA PRO A 61 22.37 -9.33 19.72
C PRO A 61 21.31 -8.24 20.05
N SER A 62 21.61 -7.36 21.02
CA SER A 62 20.76 -6.19 21.33
C SER A 62 20.73 -5.15 20.20
N THR A 63 21.83 -4.96 19.45
CA THR A 63 21.91 -3.98 18.35
C THR A 63 20.94 -4.34 17.23
N PHE A 64 20.88 -5.62 16.87
CA PHE A 64 19.96 -6.15 15.86
C PHE A 64 18.50 -5.85 16.20
N ASN A 65 18.09 -6.15 17.45
CA ASN A 65 16.73 -5.92 17.91
C ASN A 65 16.36 -4.43 17.88
N TRP A 66 17.26 -3.54 18.28
CA TRP A 66 17.04 -2.09 18.20
C TRP A 66 16.87 -1.59 16.77
N VAL A 67 17.70 -2.07 15.84
CA VAL A 67 17.59 -1.72 14.41
C VAL A 67 16.25 -2.18 13.84
N LEU A 68 15.79 -3.39 14.17
CA LEU A 68 14.49 -3.89 13.73
C LEU A 68 13.33 -3.05 14.26
N ILE A 69 13.36 -2.68 15.55
CA ILE A 69 12.31 -1.85 16.16
C ILE A 69 12.25 -0.48 15.48
N ILE A 70 13.40 0.19 15.32
CA ILE A 70 13.47 1.52 14.69
C ILE A 70 13.00 1.46 13.24
N THR A 71 13.46 0.45 12.49
CA THR A 71 13.07 0.26 11.09
C THR A 71 11.58 -0.06 10.96
N GLY A 72 11.02 -0.87 11.87
CA GLY A 72 9.59 -1.16 11.92
C GLY A 72 8.75 0.09 12.19
N ILE A 73 9.17 0.93 13.16
CA ILE A 73 8.50 2.21 13.44
C ILE A 73 8.58 3.15 12.24
N PHE A 74 9.75 3.25 11.60
CA PHE A 74 9.93 4.06 10.40
C PHE A 74 9.04 3.58 9.26
N CYS A 75 8.97 2.28 9.02
CA CYS A 75 8.11 1.67 8.00
C CYS A 75 6.63 1.96 8.27
N ALA A 76 6.18 1.81 9.53
CA ALA A 76 4.82 2.14 9.93
C ALA A 76 4.50 3.63 9.73
N MET A 77 5.42 4.52 10.10
CA MET A 77 5.29 5.96 9.88
C MET A 77 5.21 6.31 8.39
N LEU A 78 6.04 5.66 7.57
CA LEU A 78 6.07 5.87 6.12
C LEU A 78 4.77 5.38 5.46
N TYR A 79 4.27 4.21 5.86
CA TYR A 79 2.97 3.72 5.39
C TYR A 79 1.82 4.65 5.80
N MET A 80 1.82 5.13 7.05
CA MET A 80 0.83 6.12 7.51
C MET A 80 0.94 7.44 6.73
N ALA A 81 2.14 7.90 6.38
CA ALA A 81 2.33 9.07 5.53
C ALA A 81 1.74 8.85 4.13
N PHE A 82 1.92 7.66 3.53
CA PHE A 82 1.27 7.31 2.28
C PHE A 82 -0.26 7.32 2.40
N LEU A 83 -0.83 6.73 3.47
CA LEU A 83 -2.27 6.76 3.70
C LEU A 83 -2.82 8.18 3.83
N ILE A 84 -2.13 9.04 4.58
CA ILE A 84 -2.49 10.46 4.74
C ILE A 84 -2.39 11.18 3.39
N TYR A 85 -1.32 10.96 2.63
CA TYR A 85 -1.15 11.54 1.30
C TYR A 85 -2.26 11.13 0.33
N PHE A 86 -2.61 9.84 0.27
CA PHE A 86 -3.70 9.34 -0.57
C PHE A 86 -5.06 9.90 -0.13
N ARG A 87 -5.28 10.03 1.17
CA ARG A 87 -6.49 10.66 1.72
C ARG A 87 -6.57 12.14 1.34
N HIS A 88 -5.47 12.89 1.40
CA HIS A 88 -5.43 14.31 1.02
C HIS A 88 -5.61 14.53 -0.48
N LYS A 89 -5.05 13.66 -1.31
CA LYS A 89 -5.18 13.72 -2.77
C LYS A 89 -6.59 13.37 -3.27
N LYS A 90 -7.53 13.01 -2.39
CA LYS A 90 -8.91 12.58 -2.74
C LYS A 90 -8.91 11.50 -3.83
N VAL A 91 -7.92 10.60 -3.81
CA VAL A 91 -7.87 9.46 -4.74
C VAL A 91 -9.04 8.49 -4.47
N PHE A 92 -9.61 8.59 -3.27
CA PHE A 92 -10.93 8.08 -2.92
C PHE A 92 -12.00 9.14 -3.23
N PRO A 93 -12.87 8.94 -4.24
CA PRO A 93 -14.16 9.61 -4.21
C PRO A 93 -14.92 9.06 -3.00
N LEU A 94 -15.50 9.97 -2.22
CA LEU A 94 -16.54 9.61 -1.27
C LEU A 94 -17.75 9.05 -2.03
#